data_AF-A0A949RMU7-F1
#
_entry.id   AF-A0A949RMU7-F1
#
_cell.length_a   1.000
_cell.length_b   1.000
_cell.length_c   1.000
_cell.angle_alpha   90.00
_cell.angle_beta   90.00
_cell.angle_gamma   90.00
#
_symmetry.space_group_name_H-M   'P 1'
#
loop_
_entity.id
_entity.type
_entity.pdbx_description
1 polymer ?
#
loop_
_entity_poly.entity_id
_entity_poly.type
_entity_poly.pdbx_seq_one_letter_code
_entity_poly.pdbx_strand_id
1 'polypeptide(L)'
;MDRAAALAGNPISNGYNRSQGKLMTLRFMKLQWALALSTGLFICAAGRAQSPVHEMRVQLAAGFNTVDGKLITAGDTMIFLDEAQPQSSFYATRAQIDQITAAEGDHVVVQLKQAIRDRNGEQKRVDFRISAEDRDALRAWLGRGSAAGGGTLARSDEFPTYAAQRNKMIGNDDGRLVVKSDRLAFEANNPSASREWLFSDIRSFRYKGPYRIEIQPFSGDKYDLKLLGGGGMSRDDYKRIADSIARARAKR
;
A
#
# COMPACT_ATOMS: atom_id res chain seq x y z
N MET A 1 28.66 -31.36 46.67
CA MET A 1 27.55 -30.50 47.14
C MET A 1 26.93 -29.82 45.92
N ASP A 2 26.46 -30.54 44.92
CA ASP A 2 25.27 -31.42 44.86
C ASP A 2 23.94 -30.68 44.81
N ARG A 3 23.36 -30.63 43.60
CA ARG A 3 21.97 -30.92 43.18
C ARG A 3 21.66 -30.12 41.91
N ALA A 4 21.65 -30.69 40.70
CA ALA A 4 20.84 -31.75 40.12
C ALA A 4 19.38 -31.35 39.75
N ALA A 5 19.13 -31.41 38.43
CA ALA A 5 17.93 -31.87 37.72
C ALA A 5 16.62 -31.05 37.79
N ALA A 6 16.10 -30.67 36.61
CA ALA A 6 14.95 -31.37 36.01
C ALA A 6 14.66 -30.87 34.58
N LEU A 7 14.86 -31.79 33.63
CA LEU A 7 14.38 -31.77 32.25
C LEU A 7 12.89 -32.12 32.22
N ALA A 8 12.10 -31.42 31.41
CA ALA A 8 10.81 -31.92 30.93
C ALA A 8 10.59 -31.45 29.49
N GLY A 9 10.90 -32.33 28.54
CA GLY A 9 10.49 -32.20 27.14
C GLY A 9 9.02 -32.58 27.00
N ASN A 10 8.32 -31.94 26.07
CA ASN A 10 6.98 -32.34 25.67
C ASN A 10 6.99 -32.76 24.19
N PRO A 11 6.44 -33.94 23.85
CA PRO A 11 6.60 -34.56 22.54
C PRO A 11 5.62 -34.03 21.49
N ILE A 12 6.13 -34.11 20.26
CA ILE A 12 5.47 -33.94 18.97
C ILE A 12 4.33 -34.96 18.82
N SER A 13 3.14 -34.52 18.39
CA SER A 13 2.13 -35.41 17.80
C SER A 13 1.77 -34.97 16.38
N ASN A 14 2.26 -35.75 15.43
CA ASN A 14 1.87 -35.79 14.02
C ASN A 14 0.39 -36.14 13.85
N GLY A 15 -0.35 -35.31 13.12
CA GLY A 15 -1.69 -35.62 12.62
C GLY A 15 -1.71 -35.65 11.09
N TYR A 16 -1.19 -36.72 10.50
CA TYR A 16 -1.39 -37.03 9.08
C TYR A 16 -2.83 -37.52 8.88
N ASN A 17 -3.67 -36.77 8.16
CA ASN A 17 -4.95 -37.29 7.67
C ASN A 17 -4.86 -37.55 6.16
N ARG A 18 -4.54 -38.80 5.82
CA ARG A 18 -4.70 -39.39 4.48
C ARG A 18 -6.12 -39.93 4.36
N SER A 19 -6.92 -39.31 3.51
CA SER A 19 -8.12 -39.91 2.90
C SER A 19 -7.80 -40.05 1.40
N GLN A 20 -7.45 -41.24 0.89
CA GLN A 20 -8.40 -42.25 0.38
C GLN A 20 -9.33 -41.58 -0.64
N GLY A 21 -8.99 -41.53 -1.92
CA GLY A 21 -9.08 -42.70 -2.78
C GLY A 21 -10.51 -42.84 -3.32
N LYS A 22 -10.80 -42.20 -4.46
CA LYS A 22 -11.85 -42.67 -5.37
C LYS A 22 -11.54 -42.27 -6.80
N LEU A 23 -10.75 -43.14 -7.44
CA LEU A 23 -10.77 -43.31 -8.88
C LEU A 23 -12.19 -43.71 -9.30
N MET A 24 -12.90 -42.80 -9.97
CA MET A 24 -14.00 -43.17 -10.85
C MET A 24 -13.54 -42.98 -12.30
N THR A 25 -13.00 -44.08 -12.83
CA THR A 25 -12.92 -44.36 -14.26
C THR A 25 -14.34 -44.48 -14.80
N LEU A 26 -14.88 -43.41 -15.40
CA LEU A 26 -16.08 -43.51 -16.21
C LEU A 26 -15.70 -43.66 -17.68
N ARG A 27 -16.04 -44.85 -18.20
CA ARG A 27 -15.81 -45.30 -19.56
C ARG A 27 -16.66 -44.51 -20.55
N PHE A 28 -16.05 -44.28 -21.71
CA PHE A 28 -16.63 -44.13 -23.04
C PHE A 28 -18.14 -44.40 -23.16
N MET A 29 -18.89 -43.39 -23.62
CA MET A 29 -20.06 -43.64 -24.47
C MET A 29 -20.12 -42.58 -25.56
N LYS A 30 -19.55 -42.91 -26.73
CA LYS A 30 -19.84 -42.23 -27.99
C LYS A 30 -21.29 -42.56 -28.34
N LEU A 31 -22.19 -41.61 -28.19
CA LEU A 31 -23.53 -41.72 -28.74
C LEU A 31 -23.74 -40.55 -29.70
N GLN A 32 -23.54 -40.84 -30.97
CA GLN A 32 -23.97 -40.00 -32.07
C GLN A 32 -25.50 -39.88 -32.03
N TRP A 33 -26.00 -38.69 -31.79
CA TRP A 33 -27.34 -38.30 -32.23
C TRP A 33 -27.19 -37.04 -33.07
N ALA A 34 -27.37 -37.25 -34.37
CA ALA A 34 -27.50 -36.23 -35.38
C ALA A 34 -28.99 -35.90 -35.57
N LEU A 35 -29.25 -34.66 -36.00
CA LEU A 35 -30.52 -34.06 -36.44
C LEU A 35 -31.52 -33.71 -35.31
N ALA A 36 -32.22 -32.56 -35.29
CA ALA A 36 -32.54 -31.58 -36.33
C ALA A 36 -32.86 -30.19 -35.75
N LEU A 37 -32.63 -29.17 -36.59
CA LEU A 37 -33.31 -27.87 -36.74
C LEU A 37 -34.13 -27.29 -35.57
N SER A 38 -33.69 -26.13 -35.08
CA SER A 38 -34.57 -24.94 -35.07
C SER A 38 -33.73 -23.66 -35.16
N THR A 39 -33.78 -23.06 -36.33
CA THR A 39 -33.22 -21.75 -36.66
C THR A 39 -34.07 -20.68 -35.99
N GLY A 40 -33.63 -20.18 -34.84
CA GLY A 40 -34.16 -19.00 -34.17
C GLY A 40 -33.03 -18.00 -33.95
N LEU A 41 -32.61 -17.31 -35.02
CA LEU A 41 -31.61 -16.24 -34.96
C LEU A 41 -32.20 -15.00 -34.27
N PHE A 42 -32.25 -15.00 -32.94
CA PHE A 42 -32.27 -13.74 -32.18
C PHE A 42 -30.81 -13.31 -31.97
N ILE A 43 -30.23 -12.66 -32.98
CA ILE A 43 -28.99 -11.89 -32.81
C ILE A 43 -29.36 -10.61 -32.06
N CYS A 44 -29.49 -10.71 -30.74
CA CYS A 44 -29.36 -9.54 -29.88
C CYS A 44 -27.88 -9.17 -29.82
N ALA A 45 -27.38 -8.48 -30.85
CA ALA A 45 -26.07 -7.84 -30.83
C ALA A 45 -26.10 -6.62 -29.89
N ALA A 46 -26.28 -6.87 -28.59
CA ALA A 46 -25.85 -5.91 -27.59
C ALA A 46 -24.32 -6.01 -27.52
N GLY A 47 -23.65 -5.36 -28.48
CA GLY A 47 -22.21 -5.16 -28.47
C GLY A 47 -21.83 -4.30 -27.28
N ARG A 48 -21.79 -4.89 -26.09
CA ARG A 48 -21.10 -4.29 -24.96
C ARG A 48 -19.62 -4.30 -25.33
N ALA A 49 -19.11 -3.14 -25.72
CA ALA A 49 -17.68 -2.92 -25.87
C ALA A 49 -17.01 -3.43 -24.60
N GLN A 50 -16.31 -4.56 -24.73
CA GLN A 50 -15.58 -5.15 -23.62
C GLN A 50 -14.58 -4.10 -23.15
N SER A 51 -14.70 -3.68 -21.89
CA SER A 51 -13.77 -2.70 -21.34
C SER A 51 -12.35 -3.27 -21.47
N PRO A 52 -11.38 -2.49 -21.98
CA PRO A 52 -10.03 -2.97 -22.15
C PRO A 52 -9.48 -3.42 -20.79
N VAL A 53 -8.98 -4.65 -20.75
CA VAL A 53 -8.32 -5.22 -19.58
C VAL A 53 -6.83 -4.98 -19.73
N HIS A 54 -6.22 -4.32 -18.75
CA HIS A 54 -4.77 -4.15 -18.68
C HIS A 54 -4.23 -4.94 -17.48
N GLU A 55 -3.25 -5.79 -17.72
CA GLU A 55 -2.52 -6.54 -16.71
C GLU A 55 -1.10 -5.97 -16.62
N MET A 56 -0.69 -5.60 -15.41
CA MET A 56 0.60 -4.94 -15.14
C MET A 56 1.31 -5.73 -14.04
N ARG A 57 2.62 -5.98 -14.19
CA ARG A 57 3.41 -6.57 -13.10
C ARG A 57 3.81 -5.48 -12.13
N VAL A 58 3.55 -5.70 -10.84
CA VAL A 58 3.82 -4.71 -9.80
C VAL A 58 4.42 -5.35 -8.57
N GLN A 59 5.11 -4.55 -7.75
CA GLN A 59 5.47 -4.95 -6.39
C GLN A 59 4.66 -4.10 -5.41
N LEU A 60 3.84 -4.74 -4.59
CA LEU A 60 3.15 -4.07 -3.50
C LEU A 60 4.09 -3.95 -2.31
N ALA A 61 4.27 -2.74 -1.78
CA ALA A 61 5.03 -2.54 -0.57
C ALA A 61 4.17 -2.94 0.66
N ALA A 62 4.69 -3.89 1.43
CA ALA A 62 4.00 -4.57 2.52
C ALA A 62 4.84 -4.47 3.81
N GLY A 63 4.73 -3.34 4.52
CA GLY A 63 5.56 -3.05 5.68
C GLY A 63 7.03 -2.89 5.30
N PHE A 64 7.89 -3.84 5.73
CA PHE A 64 9.32 -3.86 5.38
C PHE A 64 9.64 -4.77 4.19
N ASN A 65 8.64 -5.48 3.66
CA ASN A 65 8.80 -6.41 2.56
C ASN A 65 8.13 -5.88 1.29
N THR A 66 8.48 -6.46 0.16
CA THR A 66 7.77 -6.29 -1.11
C THR A 66 7.05 -7.59 -1.46
N VAL A 67 5.87 -7.47 -2.03
CA VAL A 67 5.06 -8.60 -2.51
C VAL A 67 4.93 -8.46 -4.01
N ASP A 68 5.51 -9.40 -4.75
CA ASP A 68 5.32 -9.46 -6.20
C ASP A 68 3.87 -9.86 -6.52
N GLY A 69 3.29 -9.19 -7.50
CA GLY A 69 1.91 -9.40 -7.88
C GLY A 69 1.57 -8.82 -9.25
N LYS A 70 0.29 -8.93 -9.58
CA LYS A 70 -0.26 -8.38 -10.82
C LYS A 70 -1.35 -7.38 -10.48
N LEU A 71 -1.29 -6.20 -11.08
CA LEU A 71 -2.34 -5.22 -11.05
C LEU A 71 -3.15 -5.31 -12.33
N ILE A 72 -4.42 -5.68 -12.20
CA ILE A 72 -5.35 -5.82 -13.32
C ILE A 72 -6.36 -4.68 -13.23
N THR A 73 -6.46 -3.89 -14.28
CA THR A 73 -7.51 -2.85 -14.39
C THR A 73 -8.49 -3.24 -15.49
N ALA A 74 -9.78 -3.27 -15.17
CA ALA A 74 -10.86 -3.60 -16.10
C ALA A 74 -12.11 -2.78 -15.78
N GLY A 75 -12.56 -1.97 -16.73
CA GLY A 75 -13.72 -1.09 -16.54
C GLY A 75 -13.47 -0.08 -15.42
N ASP A 76 -14.24 -0.19 -14.32
CA ASP A 76 -14.10 0.64 -13.11
C ASP A 76 -13.39 -0.09 -11.96
N THR A 77 -12.87 -1.30 -12.17
CA THR A 77 -12.26 -2.09 -11.11
C THR A 77 -10.75 -2.23 -11.31
N MET A 78 -10.02 -2.11 -10.21
CA MET A 78 -8.62 -2.47 -10.07
C MET A 78 -8.53 -3.69 -9.15
N ILE A 79 -7.76 -4.70 -9.55
CA ILE A 79 -7.55 -5.94 -8.80
C ILE A 79 -6.05 -6.10 -8.62
N PHE A 80 -5.59 -6.22 -7.38
CA PHE A 80 -4.24 -6.66 -7.10
C PHE A 80 -4.28 -8.16 -6.79
N LEU A 81 -3.63 -8.96 -7.63
CA LEU A 81 -3.44 -10.39 -7.46
C LEU A 81 -2.06 -10.64 -6.85
N ASP A 82 -2.06 -11.15 -5.63
CA ASP A 82 -0.85 -11.59 -4.95
C ASP A 82 -0.45 -12.97 -5.48
N GLU A 83 0.72 -13.07 -6.14
CA GLU A 83 1.18 -14.30 -6.79
C GLU A 83 1.57 -15.40 -5.79
N ALA A 84 2.01 -15.04 -4.58
CA ALA A 84 2.45 -15.99 -3.57
C ALA A 84 1.35 -16.37 -2.56
N GLN A 85 0.37 -15.50 -2.34
CA GLN A 85 -0.78 -15.75 -1.45
C GLN A 85 -2.07 -15.21 -2.06
N PRO A 86 -2.72 -15.94 -2.98
CA PRO A 86 -3.91 -15.44 -3.68
C PRO A 86 -5.06 -15.02 -2.76
N GLN A 87 -5.18 -15.60 -1.57
CA GLN A 87 -6.16 -15.18 -0.54
C GLN A 87 -5.92 -13.78 0.04
N SER A 88 -4.72 -13.23 -0.13
CA SER A 88 -4.32 -11.89 0.30
C SER A 88 -4.48 -10.85 -0.83
N SER A 89 -5.03 -11.27 -1.97
CA SER A 89 -5.40 -10.39 -3.09
C SER A 89 -6.58 -9.50 -2.70
N PHE A 90 -6.68 -8.35 -3.34
CA PHE A 90 -7.78 -7.42 -3.10
C PHE A 90 -8.23 -6.76 -4.39
N TYR A 91 -9.40 -6.13 -4.33
CA TYR A 91 -9.90 -5.29 -5.41
C TYR A 91 -10.41 -3.97 -4.84
N ALA A 92 -10.36 -2.93 -5.67
CA ALA A 92 -10.94 -1.63 -5.38
C ALA A 92 -11.60 -1.09 -6.65
N THR A 93 -12.78 -0.53 -6.50
CA THR A 93 -13.43 0.23 -7.57
C THR A 93 -12.86 1.64 -7.66
N ARG A 94 -12.96 2.27 -8.83
CA ARG A 94 -12.52 3.66 -9.04
C ARG A 94 -13.23 4.62 -8.09
N ALA A 95 -14.50 4.36 -7.76
CA ALA A 95 -15.25 5.16 -6.79
C ALA A 95 -14.69 5.08 -5.36
N GLN A 96 -14.04 3.96 -5.00
CA GLN A 96 -13.37 3.76 -3.70
C GLN A 96 -11.97 4.37 -3.65
N ILE A 97 -11.40 4.75 -4.80
CA ILE A 97 -10.12 5.46 -4.85
C ILE A 97 -10.39 6.92 -4.51
N ASP A 98 -9.66 7.42 -3.51
CA ASP A 98 -9.73 8.80 -3.05
C ASP A 98 -8.71 9.66 -3.80
N GLN A 99 -7.44 9.26 -3.71
CA GLN A 99 -6.33 9.96 -4.34
C GLN A 99 -5.33 8.96 -4.89
N ILE A 100 -4.72 9.29 -6.03
CA ILE A 100 -3.55 8.58 -6.54
C ILE A 100 -2.41 9.57 -6.72
N THR A 101 -1.28 9.22 -6.10
CA THR A 101 -0.06 10.01 -6.18
C THR A 101 0.97 9.17 -6.91
N ALA A 102 1.26 9.54 -8.15
CA ALA A 102 2.47 9.08 -8.80
C ALA A 102 3.63 9.88 -8.21
N ALA A 103 4.46 9.22 -7.40
CA ALA A 103 5.72 9.80 -6.97
C ALA A 103 6.70 9.85 -8.15
N GLU A 104 7.77 10.61 -8.04
CA GLU A 104 8.82 10.58 -9.06
C GLU A 104 9.48 9.18 -9.03
N GLY A 105 9.60 8.55 -10.21
CA GLY A 105 10.12 7.17 -10.35
C GLY A 105 9.06 6.11 -10.65
N ASP A 106 9.26 4.92 -10.09
CA ASP A 106 8.47 3.70 -10.27
C ASP A 106 7.36 3.52 -9.22
N HIS A 107 7.13 4.49 -8.34
CA HIS A 107 6.17 4.37 -7.24
C HIS A 107 4.81 5.04 -7.53
N VAL A 108 3.73 4.29 -7.30
CA VAL A 108 2.35 4.78 -7.33
C VAL A 108 1.67 4.47 -6.01
N VAL A 109 1.30 5.53 -5.30
CA VAL A 109 0.55 5.44 -4.06
C VAL A 109 -0.93 5.59 -4.37
N VAL A 110 -1.74 4.61 -3.99
CA VAL A 110 -3.20 4.66 -4.08
C VAL A 110 -3.78 4.79 -2.67
N GLN A 111 -4.49 5.88 -2.44
CA GLN A 111 -5.28 6.14 -1.25
C GLN A 111 -6.74 5.76 -1.50
N LEU A 112 -7.31 4.98 -0.61
CA LEU A 112 -8.65 4.41 -0.68
C LEU A 112 -9.54 5.04 0.39
N LYS A 113 -10.82 5.22 0.06
CA LYS A 113 -11.86 5.71 0.98
C LYS A 113 -12.18 4.68 2.07
N GLN A 114 -12.17 3.41 1.69
CA GLN A 114 -12.44 2.27 2.57
C GLN A 114 -11.16 1.45 2.76
N ALA A 115 -11.01 0.85 3.94
CA ALA A 115 -9.89 -0.04 4.20
C ALA A 115 -10.08 -1.35 3.43
N ILE A 116 -9.00 -1.85 2.86
CA ILE A 116 -8.90 -3.18 2.25
C ILE A 116 -8.03 -4.04 3.15
N ARG A 117 -8.25 -5.36 3.10
CA ARG A 117 -7.43 -6.31 3.84
C ARG A 117 -6.34 -6.86 2.93
N ASP A 118 -5.09 -6.69 3.33
CA ASP A 118 -3.91 -7.26 2.66
C ASP A 118 -3.12 -8.16 3.63
N ARG A 119 -1.91 -8.57 3.23
CA ARG A 119 -1.02 -9.38 4.09
C ARG A 119 -0.67 -8.73 5.44
N ASN A 120 -0.70 -7.40 5.53
CA ASN A 120 -0.34 -6.67 6.75
C ASN A 120 -1.56 -6.21 7.56
N GLY A 121 -2.77 -6.61 7.16
CA GLY A 121 -4.01 -6.26 7.85
C GLY A 121 -4.86 -5.27 7.06
N GLU A 122 -5.56 -4.38 7.76
CA GLU A 122 -6.44 -3.40 7.13
C GLU A 122 -5.67 -2.12 6.77
N GLN A 123 -5.69 -1.75 5.49
CA GLN A 123 -4.99 -0.57 4.99
C GLN A 123 -5.89 0.27 4.07
N LYS A 124 -5.75 1.59 4.18
CA LYS A 124 -6.36 2.55 3.25
C LYS A 124 -5.38 3.08 2.21
N ARG A 125 -4.09 2.79 2.36
CA ARG A 125 -3.03 3.28 1.49
C ARG A 125 -2.21 2.10 1.01
N VAL A 126 -2.07 1.96 -0.29
CA VAL A 126 -1.22 0.95 -0.92
C VAL A 126 -0.19 1.63 -1.80
N ASP A 127 1.04 1.13 -1.77
CA ASP A 127 2.17 1.66 -2.55
C ASP A 127 2.63 0.57 -3.51
N PHE A 128 2.52 0.84 -4.80
CA PHE A 128 2.92 -0.05 -5.87
C PHE A 128 4.19 0.45 -6.51
N ARG A 129 5.13 -0.45 -6.72
CA ARG A 129 6.23 -0.28 -7.66
C ARG A 129 5.80 -0.83 -9.01
N ILE A 130 5.75 0.02 -10.01
CA ILE A 130 5.21 -0.23 -11.34
C ILE A 130 6.17 0.33 -12.39
N SER A 131 6.27 -0.33 -13.54
CA SER A 131 7.10 0.15 -14.65
C SER A 131 6.59 1.52 -15.15
N ALA A 132 7.46 2.29 -15.81
CA ALA A 132 7.07 3.61 -16.32
C ALA A 132 5.95 3.51 -17.37
N GLU A 133 5.97 2.46 -18.22
CA GLU A 133 4.94 2.19 -19.24
C GLU A 133 3.59 1.84 -18.61
N ASP A 134 3.58 0.97 -17.60
CA ASP A 134 2.36 0.53 -16.93
C ASP A 134 1.76 1.65 -16.05
N ARG A 135 2.61 2.53 -15.50
CA ARG A 135 2.18 3.71 -14.75
C ARG A 135 1.30 4.63 -15.61
N ASP A 136 1.69 4.85 -16.86
CA ASP A 136 0.92 5.71 -17.77
C ASP A 136 -0.39 5.02 -18.19
N ALA A 137 -0.40 3.70 -18.34
CA ALA A 137 -1.62 2.92 -18.54
C ALA A 137 -2.59 3.02 -17.33
N LEU A 138 -2.06 2.90 -16.11
CA LEU A 138 -2.84 3.06 -14.87
C LEU A 138 -3.40 4.48 -14.76
N ARG A 139 -2.59 5.51 -15.06
CA ARG A 139 -3.03 6.92 -15.08
C ARG A 139 -4.14 7.14 -16.10
N ALA A 140 -3.99 6.59 -17.32
CA ALA A 140 -5.01 6.68 -18.36
C ALA A 140 -6.29 5.92 -17.98
N TRP A 141 -6.18 4.77 -17.31
CA TRP A 141 -7.34 4.06 -16.76
C TRP A 141 -8.10 4.91 -15.73
N LEU A 142 -7.42 5.64 -14.85
CA LEU A 142 -8.07 6.52 -13.88
C LEU A 142 -8.79 7.69 -14.54
N GLY A 143 -8.15 8.32 -15.54
CA GLY A 143 -8.71 9.46 -16.26
C GLY A 143 -9.99 9.12 -17.05
N ARG A 144 -10.12 7.88 -17.53
CA ARG A 144 -11.26 7.42 -18.35
C ARG A 144 -12.62 7.46 -17.63
N GLY A 145 -12.66 7.45 -16.30
CA GLY A 145 -13.90 7.54 -15.52
C GLY A 145 -14.39 8.95 -15.24
N SER A 146 -13.54 9.97 -15.47
CA SER A 146 -13.82 11.35 -15.10
C SER A 146 -14.29 12.17 -16.30
N ALA A 147 -15.34 11.70 -16.98
CA ALA A 147 -15.94 12.44 -18.11
C ALA A 147 -16.69 13.73 -17.66
N ALA A 148 -16.81 14.00 -16.35
CA ALA A 148 -17.47 15.18 -15.80
C ALA A 148 -16.55 16.12 -15.00
N GLY A 149 -15.22 15.94 -15.07
CA GLY A 149 -14.31 16.78 -14.34
C GLY A 149 -12.91 16.65 -14.89
N GLY A 150 -12.56 17.55 -15.81
CA GLY A 150 -11.18 17.88 -16.15
C GLY A 150 -10.52 18.54 -14.95
N GLY A 151 -10.35 17.80 -13.87
CA GLY A 151 -9.48 18.17 -12.78
C GLY A 151 -8.07 18.02 -13.30
N THR A 152 -7.37 19.13 -13.50
CA THR A 152 -5.92 19.14 -13.29
C THR A 152 -5.68 18.32 -12.03
N LEU A 153 -4.83 17.29 -12.10
CA LEU A 153 -4.32 16.61 -10.92
C LEU A 153 -3.55 17.68 -10.12
N ALA A 154 -4.28 18.47 -9.34
CA ALA A 154 -3.71 19.39 -8.40
C ALA A 154 -2.82 18.51 -7.53
N ARG A 155 -1.52 18.78 -7.54
CA ARG A 155 -0.68 18.34 -6.43
C ARG A 155 -1.43 18.83 -5.20
N SER A 156 -2.01 17.91 -4.43
CA SER A 156 -2.48 18.30 -3.12
C SER A 156 -1.24 18.84 -2.41
N ASP A 157 -1.25 20.14 -2.15
CA ASP A 157 -0.25 20.80 -1.30
C ASP A 157 -0.34 20.29 0.14
N GLU A 158 -1.31 19.42 0.41
CA GLU A 158 -1.39 18.61 1.61
C GLU A 158 -0.20 17.65 1.66
N PHE A 159 0.66 17.87 2.64
CA PHE A 159 1.78 16.99 2.88
C PHE A 159 1.30 15.66 3.47
N PRO A 160 1.98 14.55 3.17
CA PRO A 160 1.63 13.24 3.72
C PRO A 160 1.77 13.20 5.23
N THR A 161 0.88 12.44 5.86
CA THR A 161 1.02 11.99 7.25
C THR A 161 1.65 10.60 7.27
N TYR A 162 2.62 10.41 8.16
CA TYR A 162 3.31 9.13 8.34
C TYR A 162 3.01 8.57 9.72
N ALA A 163 2.62 7.30 9.83
CA ALA A 163 2.68 6.65 11.13
C ALA A 163 4.15 6.61 11.57
N ALA A 164 4.42 6.88 12.85
CA ALA A 164 5.79 7.05 13.32
C ALA A 164 5.92 6.61 14.78
N GLN A 165 7.08 6.08 15.13
CA GLN A 165 7.46 5.73 16.49
C GLN A 165 8.71 6.51 16.85
N ARG A 166 8.68 7.20 17.99
CA ARG A 166 9.86 7.84 18.56
C ARG A 166 10.62 6.83 19.41
N ASN A 167 11.89 6.63 19.07
CA ASN A 167 12.78 5.82 19.91
C ASN A 167 13.33 6.66 21.06
N LYS A 168 13.22 6.17 22.29
CA LYS A 168 13.84 6.76 23.48
C LYS A 168 14.87 5.79 24.06
N MET A 169 15.71 6.31 24.95
CA MET A 169 16.63 5.46 25.70
C MET A 169 15.89 4.43 26.56
N ILE A 170 14.69 4.79 27.05
CA ILE A 170 13.80 3.93 27.82
C ILE A 170 12.40 4.05 27.21
N GLY A 171 11.96 2.98 26.56
CA GLY A 171 10.65 2.89 25.90
C GLY A 171 10.59 3.51 24.50
N ASN A 172 9.41 3.41 23.89
CA ASN A 172 9.09 4.03 22.61
C ASN A 172 7.73 4.74 22.74
N ASP A 173 7.55 5.84 22.00
CA ASP A 173 6.27 6.52 21.91
C ASP A 173 5.72 6.33 20.48
N ASP A 174 4.60 5.63 20.34
CA ASP A 174 3.90 5.48 19.05
C ASP A 174 3.05 6.70 18.73
N GLY A 175 2.90 7.00 17.45
CA GLY A 175 2.12 8.15 16.99
C GLY A 175 2.15 8.31 15.48
N ARG A 176 2.04 9.57 15.04
CA ARG A 176 2.16 9.96 13.64
C ARG A 176 2.90 11.27 13.48
N LEU A 177 3.70 11.36 12.41
CA LEU A 177 4.29 12.59 11.94
C LEU A 177 3.34 13.24 10.94
N VAL A 178 2.79 14.38 11.33
CA VAL A 178 1.96 15.24 10.49
C VAL A 178 2.84 16.38 9.98
N VAL A 179 2.88 16.53 8.67
CA VAL A 179 3.58 17.64 8.02
C VAL A 179 2.52 18.67 7.64
N LYS A 180 2.67 19.90 8.14
CA LYS A 180 1.79 21.03 7.80
C LYS A 180 2.57 22.02 6.93
N SER A 181 1.91 23.08 6.48
CA SER A 181 2.52 24.08 5.59
C SER A 181 3.69 24.85 6.20
N ASP A 182 3.68 25.05 7.52
CA ASP A 182 4.67 25.87 8.26
C ASP A 182 5.39 25.13 9.40
N ARG A 183 5.03 23.86 9.66
CA ARG A 183 5.50 23.11 10.84
C ARG A 183 5.47 21.60 10.67
N LEU A 184 6.27 20.92 11.48
CA LEU A 184 6.20 19.48 11.70
C LEU A 184 5.56 19.20 13.05
N ALA A 185 4.61 18.27 13.12
CA ALA A 185 4.02 17.80 14.36
C ALA A 185 4.22 16.29 14.51
N PHE A 186 4.77 15.86 15.65
CA PHE A 186 4.69 14.48 16.09
C PHE A 186 3.55 14.35 17.09
N GLU A 187 2.45 13.75 16.65
CA GLU A 187 1.26 13.47 17.46
C GLU A 187 1.38 12.07 18.04
N ALA A 188 1.84 11.99 19.28
CA ALA A 188 1.98 10.74 20.00
C ALA A 188 0.63 10.28 20.57
N ASN A 189 0.45 8.97 20.70
CA ASN A 189 -0.73 8.38 21.35
C ASN A 189 -0.84 8.83 22.81
N ASN A 190 0.31 9.07 23.47
CA ASN A 190 0.37 9.75 24.75
C ASN A 190 0.53 11.26 24.53
N PRO A 191 -0.45 12.12 24.90
CA PRO A 191 -0.40 13.56 24.63
C PRO A 191 0.85 14.25 25.21
N SER A 192 1.37 13.77 26.33
CA SER A 192 2.58 14.35 26.96
C SER A 192 3.86 14.19 26.11
N ALA A 193 3.88 13.20 25.22
CA ALA A 193 4.99 12.94 24.30
C ALA A 193 4.84 13.67 22.95
N SER A 194 3.69 14.32 22.70
CA SER A 194 3.45 15.07 21.47
C SER A 194 4.30 16.34 21.42
N ARG A 195 4.75 16.68 20.21
CA ARG A 195 5.56 17.86 19.95
C ARG A 195 5.24 18.47 18.59
N GLU A 196 5.46 19.76 18.51
CA GLU A 196 5.32 20.53 17.29
C GLU A 196 6.53 21.45 17.15
N TRP A 197 7.04 21.59 15.92
CA TRP A 197 8.18 22.44 15.58
C TRP A 197 7.81 23.27 14.36
N LEU A 198 7.84 24.59 14.50
CA LEU A 198 7.83 25.48 13.35
C LEU A 198 9.06 25.18 12.48
N PHE A 199 8.92 25.30 11.16
CA PHE A 199 10.04 25.08 10.25
C PHE A 199 11.23 26.00 10.53
N SER A 200 10.98 27.23 11.02
CA SER A 200 12.03 28.17 11.47
C SER A 200 12.82 27.68 12.69
N ASP A 201 12.23 26.79 13.49
CA ASP A 201 12.78 26.32 14.77
C ASP A 201 13.53 25.00 14.63
N ILE A 202 13.55 24.42 13.42
CA ILE A 202 14.27 23.19 13.13
C ILE A 202 15.70 23.53 12.70
N ARG A 203 16.67 23.19 13.54
CA ARG A 203 18.10 23.35 13.26
C ARG A 203 18.58 22.40 12.15
N SER A 204 18.14 21.14 12.19
CA SER A 204 18.52 20.10 11.23
C SER A 204 17.39 19.10 11.05
N PHE A 205 17.13 18.73 9.80
CA PHE A 205 16.21 17.67 9.40
C PHE A 205 16.99 16.68 8.53
N ARG A 206 17.22 15.45 9.00
CA ARG A 206 18.07 14.47 8.31
C ARG A 206 17.29 13.25 7.86
N TYR A 207 17.47 12.89 6.61
CA TYR A 207 17.04 11.61 6.05
C TYR A 207 18.06 10.52 6.37
N LYS A 208 17.73 9.60 7.28
CA LYS A 208 18.56 8.43 7.59
C LYS A 208 18.17 7.19 6.77
N GLY A 209 17.10 7.29 5.99
CA GLY A 209 16.54 6.24 5.15
C GLY A 209 15.02 6.37 5.04
N PRO A 210 14.37 5.54 4.20
CA PRO A 210 12.93 5.65 3.97
C PRO A 210 12.13 5.50 5.25
N TYR A 211 12.58 4.69 6.20
CA TYR A 211 11.87 4.43 7.45
C TYR A 211 12.44 5.15 8.67
N ARG A 212 13.39 6.08 8.48
CA ARG A 212 14.02 6.77 9.61
C ARG A 212 14.41 8.19 9.27
N ILE A 213 13.93 9.12 10.09
CA ILE A 213 14.29 10.53 10.01
C ILE A 213 14.75 11.02 11.38
N GLU A 214 15.55 12.08 11.38
CA GLU A 214 16.01 12.76 12.58
C GLU A 214 15.62 14.24 12.51
N ILE A 215 14.95 14.72 13.55
CA ILE A 215 14.57 16.13 13.71
C ILE A 215 15.38 16.68 14.89
N GLN A 216 16.16 17.73 14.65
CA GLN A 216 16.89 18.46 15.68
C GLN A 216 16.38 19.90 15.70
N PRO A 217 15.61 20.31 16.73
CA PRO A 217 15.24 21.70 16.92
C PRO A 217 16.42 22.55 17.43
N PHE A 218 16.29 23.88 17.37
CA PHE A 218 17.23 24.81 18.00
C PHE A 218 17.19 24.76 19.53
N SER A 219 16.02 24.46 20.10
CA SER A 219 15.82 24.29 21.54
C SER A 219 15.18 22.93 21.82
N GLY A 220 15.67 22.25 22.85
CA GLY A 220 15.21 20.93 23.26
C GLY A 220 15.97 19.75 22.61
N ASP A 221 15.45 18.55 22.88
CA ASP A 221 16.10 17.31 22.50
C ASP A 221 15.92 16.95 21.03
N LYS A 222 16.80 16.07 20.56
CA LYS A 222 16.73 15.43 19.25
C LYS A 222 15.61 14.38 19.21
N TYR A 223 14.95 14.27 18.07
CA TYR A 223 13.89 13.29 17.81
C TYR A 223 14.32 12.35 16.68
N ASP A 224 14.68 11.13 17.04
CA ASP A 224 14.86 10.03 16.10
C ASP A 224 13.52 9.30 15.92
N LEU A 225 12.92 9.46 14.73
CA LEU A 225 11.63 8.87 14.40
C LEU A 225 11.81 7.70 13.43
N LYS A 226 11.21 6.55 13.77
CA LYS A 226 11.04 5.41 12.89
C LYS A 226 9.67 5.53 12.23
N LEU A 227 9.62 5.64 10.91
CA LEU A 227 8.35 5.68 10.18
C LEU A 227 7.80 4.25 10.07
N LEU A 228 6.54 4.09 10.45
CA LEU A 228 5.78 2.86 10.43
C LEU A 228 4.86 2.87 9.19
N GLY A 229 4.63 1.69 8.59
CA GLY A 229 3.78 1.55 7.41
C GLY A 229 4.56 1.44 6.08
N GLY A 230 3.89 0.87 5.08
CA GLY A 230 4.48 0.23 3.89
C GLY A 230 5.09 1.13 2.81
N GLY A 231 5.69 2.27 3.13
CA GLY A 231 6.41 3.06 2.12
C GLY A 231 7.49 4.00 2.68
N GLY A 232 7.44 4.30 3.98
CA GLY A 232 8.33 5.28 4.57
C GLY A 232 8.13 6.68 3.98
N MET A 233 9.12 7.55 4.16
CA MET A 233 9.20 8.87 3.53
C MET A 233 9.99 8.75 2.23
N SER A 234 9.38 9.16 1.12
CA SER A 234 10.07 9.23 -0.16
C SER A 234 11.18 10.30 -0.14
N ARG A 235 12.16 10.19 -1.05
CA ARG A 235 13.20 11.23 -1.19
C ARG A 235 12.60 12.58 -1.60
N ASP A 236 11.54 12.57 -2.38
CA ASP A 236 10.87 13.79 -2.84
C ASP A 236 10.12 14.47 -1.71
N ASP A 237 9.40 13.70 -0.89
CA ASP A 237 8.76 14.24 0.30
C ASP A 237 9.79 14.83 1.26
N TYR A 238 10.87 14.09 1.51
CA TYR A 238 11.98 14.59 2.33
C TYR A 238 12.54 15.89 1.77
N LYS A 239 12.84 15.94 0.46
CA LYS A 239 13.37 17.13 -0.20
C LYS A 239 12.40 18.30 -0.10
N ARG A 240 11.10 18.07 -0.33
CA ARG A 240 10.06 19.10 -0.25
C ARG A 240 9.95 19.68 1.16
N ILE A 241 10.05 18.84 2.19
CA ILE A 241 10.04 19.27 3.60
C ILE A 241 11.33 20.03 3.92
N ALA A 242 12.49 19.50 3.55
CA ALA A 242 13.80 20.13 3.78
C ALA A 242 13.89 21.51 3.11
N ASP A 243 13.43 21.63 1.86
CA ASP A 243 13.39 22.90 1.13
C ASP A 243 12.43 23.90 1.81
N SER A 244 11.31 23.43 2.34
CA SER A 244 10.37 24.27 3.11
C SER A 244 10.99 24.77 4.42
N ILE A 245 11.73 23.92 5.13
CA ILE A 245 12.51 24.29 6.32
C ILE A 245 13.59 25.34 5.99
N ALA A 246 14.35 25.11 4.92
CA ALA A 246 15.38 26.05 4.48
C ALA A 246 14.79 27.41 4.12
N ARG A 247 13.67 27.45 3.37
CA ARG A 247 12.96 28.68 3.04
C ARG A 247 12.43 29.42 4.27
N ALA A 248 11.84 28.70 5.23
CA ALA A 248 11.34 29.31 6.46
C ALA A 248 12.46 29.94 7.30
N ARG A 249 13.63 29.29 7.34
CA ARG A 249 14.81 29.80 8.04
C ARG A 249 15.45 31.01 7.37
N ALA A 250 15.43 31.08 6.05
CA ALA A 250 15.97 32.23 5.30
C ALA A 250 15.17 33.53 5.51
N LYS A 251 13.93 33.43 6.01
CA LYS A 251 13.07 34.58 6.32
C LYS A 251 13.27 35.15 7.74
N ARG A 252 14.11 34.52 8.56
CA ARG A 252 14.40 34.92 9.94
C ARG A 252 15.59 35.86 9.98
#